data_AF-A0A434A6J6-F1
#
_entry.id   AF-A0A434A6J6-F1
#
_cell.length_a   1.000
_cell.length_b   1.000
_cell.length_c   1.000
_cell.angle_alpha   90.00
_cell.angle_beta   90.00
_cell.angle_gamma   90.00
#
_symmetry.space_group_name_H-M   'P 1'
#
loop_
_entity.id
_entity.type
_entity.pdbx_description
1 polymer ?
#
loop_
_entity_poly.entity_id
_entity_poly.type
_entity_poly.pdbx_seq_one_letter_code
_entity_poly.pdbx_strand_id
1 'polypeptide(L)'
;MSKLVKNNKDDETSSHTVQAYNFIDEYLPYTYVEPTIQYLSRKGIKAPSKTIIRNVRNKIIFRNDILLALVEVANENKEAVEKIKLLTSQKSTDEC
;
A
#
# COMPACT_ATOMS: atom_id res chain seq x y z
N MET A 1 -13.85 4.61 48.36
CA MET A 1 -14.35 4.76 46.98
C MET A 1 -13.18 4.65 46.04
N SER A 2 -12.93 3.45 45.51
CA SER A 2 -11.88 3.19 44.53
C SER A 2 -12.17 3.95 43.24
N LYS A 3 -11.30 4.86 42.84
CA LYS A 3 -11.32 5.42 41.49
C LYS A 3 -10.49 4.51 40.59
N LEU A 4 -11.18 3.94 39.61
CA LEU A 4 -10.66 2.99 38.64
C LEU A 4 -9.50 3.62 37.86
N VAL A 5 -8.32 3.00 37.97
CA VAL A 5 -7.22 3.16 37.01
C VAL A 5 -7.58 2.32 35.79
N LYS A 6 -7.78 2.98 34.64
CA LYS A 6 -7.60 2.45 33.28
C LYS A 6 -7.94 3.55 32.29
N ASN A 7 -6.91 4.11 31.67
CA ASN A 7 -7.00 4.62 30.31
C ASN A 7 -5.69 4.20 29.66
N ASN A 8 -5.65 2.93 29.25
CA ASN A 8 -4.69 2.48 28.24
C ASN A 8 -4.96 3.34 27.01
N LYS A 9 -4.18 4.40 26.84
CA LYS A 9 -4.01 5.03 25.54
C LYS A 9 -3.02 4.16 24.80
N ASP A 10 -3.47 2.97 24.41
CA ASP A 10 -2.74 2.20 23.43
C ASP A 10 -2.93 2.92 22.10
N ASP A 11 -1.81 3.44 21.60
CA ASP A 11 -1.57 4.13 20.33
C ASP A 11 -1.88 3.23 19.10
N GLU A 12 -2.86 2.32 19.19
CA GLU A 12 -3.14 1.28 18.20
C GLU A 12 -3.62 1.83 16.85
N THR A 13 -4.29 2.98 16.84
CA THR A 13 -4.66 3.68 15.60
C THR A 13 -3.44 4.14 14.78
N SER A 14 -2.24 4.19 15.37
CA SER A 14 -1.00 4.49 14.65
C SER A 14 -0.39 3.26 13.94
N SER A 15 -0.70 2.05 14.39
CA SER A 15 -0.03 0.82 13.92
C SER A 15 -0.35 0.51 12.46
N HIS A 16 -1.63 0.45 12.10
CA HIS A 16 -2.06 0.04 10.75
C HIS A 16 -1.66 1.04 9.67
N THR A 17 -1.77 2.33 9.95
CA THR A 17 -1.37 3.37 9.01
C THR A 17 0.14 3.34 8.79
N VAL A 18 0.94 3.14 9.84
CA VAL A 18 2.40 2.99 9.73
C VAL A 18 2.76 1.74 8.93
N GLN A 19 2.11 0.60 9.21
CA GLN A 19 2.30 -0.64 8.46
C GLN A 19 1.98 -0.46 6.97
N ALA A 20 0.87 0.21 6.63
CA ALA A 20 0.49 0.49 5.26
C ALA A 20 1.57 1.30 4.53
N TYR A 21 2.10 2.35 5.16
CA TYR A 21 3.16 3.15 4.56
C TYR A 21 4.48 2.38 4.42
N ASN A 22 4.85 1.57 5.41
CA ASN A 22 6.06 0.73 5.32
C ASN A 22 5.96 -0.26 4.15
N PHE A 23 4.79 -0.90 3.99
CA PHE A 23 4.53 -1.80 2.87
C PHE A 23 4.57 -1.08 1.51
N ILE A 24 3.98 0.12 1.45
CA ILE A 24 4.06 0.99 0.28
C ILE A 24 5.52 1.34 -0.05
N ASP A 25 6.32 1.73 0.93
CA ASP A 25 7.71 2.13 0.70
C ASP A 25 8.57 0.97 0.16
N GLU A 26 8.21 -0.28 0.49
CA GLU A 26 8.92 -1.48 0.04
C GLU A 26 8.47 -1.97 -1.36
N TYR A 27 7.16 -1.95 -1.63
CA TYR A 27 6.61 -2.66 -2.79
C TYR A 27 5.92 -1.78 -3.83
N LEU A 28 5.68 -0.50 -3.55
CA LEU A 28 4.98 0.37 -4.50
C LEU A 28 5.89 0.68 -5.72
N PRO A 29 5.45 0.43 -6.96
CA PRO A 29 6.27 0.67 -8.14
C PRO A 29 6.45 2.16 -8.40
N TYR A 30 7.55 2.58 -9.03
CA TYR A 30 7.78 4.00 -9.35
C TYR A 30 6.64 4.64 -10.17
N THR A 31 5.99 3.86 -11.03
CA THR A 31 4.89 4.30 -11.91
C THR A 31 3.51 4.30 -11.23
N TYR A 32 3.43 4.12 -9.91
CA TYR A 32 2.22 3.86 -9.13
C TYR A 32 1.02 4.78 -9.34
N VAL A 33 1.23 6.03 -9.75
CA VAL A 33 0.15 7.02 -9.84
C VAL A 33 -0.94 6.57 -10.81
N GLU A 34 -0.57 6.04 -11.97
CA GLU A 34 -1.54 5.61 -12.99
C GLU A 34 -2.25 4.31 -12.60
N PRO A 35 -1.56 3.24 -12.13
CA PRO A 35 -2.21 2.07 -11.52
C PRO A 35 -3.18 2.42 -10.39
N THR A 36 -2.84 3.39 -9.53
CA THR A 36 -3.73 3.81 -8.43
C THR A 36 -5.01 4.46 -8.96
N ILE A 37 -4.91 5.28 -10.00
CA ILE A 37 -6.08 5.87 -10.68
C ILE A 37 -6.96 4.76 -11.29
N GLN A 38 -6.35 3.79 -11.96
CA GLN A 38 -7.07 2.67 -12.55
C GLN A 38 -7.76 1.82 -11.49
N TYR A 39 -7.09 1.52 -10.37
CA TYR A 39 -7.66 0.78 -9.25
C TYR A 39 -8.92 1.48 -8.71
N LEU A 40 -8.83 2.78 -8.42
CA LEU A 40 -9.96 3.56 -7.93
C LEU A 40 -11.11 3.60 -8.95
N SER A 41 -10.79 3.76 -10.23
CA SER A 41 -11.79 3.78 -11.31
C SER A 41 -12.52 2.45 -11.44
N ARG A 42 -11.81 1.31 -11.31
CA ARG A 42 -12.40 -0.04 -11.32
C ARG A 42 -13.35 -0.26 -10.13
N LYS A 43 -13.13 0.42 -9.01
CA LYS A 43 -14.00 0.40 -7.82
C LYS A 43 -15.17 1.39 -7.91
N GLY A 44 -15.35 2.08 -9.05
CA GLY A 44 -16.42 3.07 -9.24
C GLY A 44 -16.18 4.39 -8.49
N ILE A 45 -14.97 4.59 -7.96
CA ILE A 45 -14.59 5.82 -7.25
C ILE A 45 -14.10 6.82 -8.29
N LYS A 46 -14.61 8.06 -8.23
CA LYS A 46 -14.12 9.14 -9.09
C LYS A 46 -12.61 9.33 -8.86
N ALA A 47 -11.84 9.19 -9.93
CA ALA A 47 -10.40 9.30 -9.87
C ALA A 47 -9.96 10.67 -9.27
N PRO A 48 -9.17 10.67 -8.19
CA PRO A 48 -8.58 11.89 -7.66
C PRO A 48 -7.49 12.41 -8.61
N SER A 49 -7.09 13.66 -8.44
CA SER A 49 -5.99 14.23 -9.21
C SER A 49 -4.67 13.53 -8.87
N LYS A 50 -3.75 13.48 -9.84
CA LYS A 50 -2.39 12.93 -9.65
C LYS A 50 -1.66 13.56 -8.46
N THR A 51 -1.89 14.84 -8.21
CA THR A 51 -1.32 15.57 -7.06
C THR A 51 -1.84 15.04 -5.73
N ILE A 52 -3.14 14.77 -5.60
CA ILE A 52 -3.71 14.22 -4.35
C ILE A 52 -3.11 12.85 -4.04
N ILE A 53 -2.95 11.98 -5.04
CA ILE A 53 -2.34 10.66 -4.86
C ILE A 53 -0.90 10.77 -4.34
N ARG A 54 -0.09 11.64 -4.95
CA ARG A 54 1.29 11.90 -4.49
C ARG A 54 1.33 12.46 -3.07
N ASN A 55 0.40 13.36 -2.73
CA ASN A 55 0.33 13.95 -1.40
C ASN A 55 0.00 12.91 -0.33
N VAL A 56 -0.87 11.94 -0.63
CA VAL A 56 -1.15 10.81 0.28
C VAL A 56 0.08 9.92 0.42
N ARG A 57 0.70 9.52 -0.70
CA ARG A 57 1.94 8.72 -0.67
C ARG A 57 3.04 9.40 0.16
N ASN A 58 3.17 10.72 0.04
CA ASN A 58 4.17 11.52 0.75
C ASN A 58 3.74 11.94 2.16
N LYS A 59 2.63 11.40 2.70
CA LYS A 59 2.13 11.67 4.06
C LYS A 59 1.81 13.17 4.31
N ILE A 60 1.57 13.95 3.24
CA ILE A 60 1.21 15.38 3.32
C ILE A 60 -0.26 15.53 3.70
N ILE A 61 -1.12 14.67 3.16
CA ILE A 61 -2.55 14.61 3.49
C ILE A 61 -2.96 13.18 3.79
N PHE A 62 -4.01 13.02 4.60
CA PHE A 62 -4.59 11.70 4.87
C PHE A 62 -5.88 11.51 4.09
N ARG A 63 -5.93 10.46 3.26
CA ARG A 63 -7.14 9.98 2.60
C ARG A 63 -7.12 8.45 2.55
N ASN A 64 -7.98 7.84 3.36
CA ASN A 64 -7.98 6.40 3.56
C ASN A 64 -8.24 5.61 2.28
N ASP A 65 -9.16 6.09 1.43
CA ASP A 65 -9.48 5.44 0.17
C ASP A 65 -8.30 5.39 -0.80
N ILE A 66 -7.50 6.46 -0.85
CA ILE A 66 -6.27 6.50 -1.65
C ILE A 66 -5.16 5.68 -1.00
N LEU A 67 -5.04 5.71 0.34
CA LEU A 67 -4.06 4.90 1.05
C LEU A 67 -4.29 3.41 0.80
N LEU A 68 -5.54 2.95 0.89
CA LEU A 68 -5.92 1.58 0.56
C LEU A 68 -5.58 1.25 -0.90
N ALA A 69 -5.92 2.13 -1.85
CA ALA A 69 -5.57 1.91 -3.25
C ALA A 69 -4.05 1.81 -3.49
N LEU A 70 -3.24 2.58 -2.77
CA LEU A 70 -1.78 2.49 -2.83
C LEU A 70 -1.26 1.16 -2.29
N VAL A 71 -1.82 0.67 -1.17
CA VAL A 71 -1.47 -0.64 -0.60
C VAL A 71 -1.78 -1.77 -1.60
N GLU A 72 -2.93 -1.70 -2.25
CA GLU A 72 -3.37 -2.71 -3.23
C GLU A 72 -2.47 -2.73 -4.46
N VAL A 73 -2.13 -1.56 -5.00
CA VAL A 73 -1.16 -1.45 -6.11
C VAL A 73 0.23 -1.98 -5.70
N ALA A 74 0.66 -1.72 -4.46
CA ALA A 74 1.91 -2.27 -3.94
C ALA A 74 1.86 -3.80 -3.85
N ASN A 75 0.73 -4.37 -3.41
CA ASN A 75 0.55 -5.81 -3.34
C ASN A 75 0.57 -6.47 -4.72
N GLU A 76 -0.17 -5.91 -5.70
CA GLU A 76 -0.15 -6.39 -7.08
C GLU A 76 1.27 -6.38 -7.67
N ASN A 77 2.07 -5.34 -7.38
CA ASN A 77 3.46 -5.28 -7.82
C ASN A 77 4.35 -6.32 -7.14
N LYS A 78 4.19 -6.53 -5.82
CA LYS A 78 4.90 -7.56 -5.08
C LYS A 78 4.65 -8.95 -5.68
N GLU A 79 3.39 -9.31 -5.88
CA GLU A 79 2.99 -10.61 -6.45
C GLU A 79 3.55 -10.80 -7.87
N ALA A 80 3.52 -9.76 -8.71
CA ALA A 80 4.08 -9.80 -10.04
C ALA A 80 5.60 -10.05 -10.02
N VAL A 81 6.34 -9.36 -9.15
CA VAL A 81 7.78 -9.53 -8.99
C VAL A 81 8.13 -10.92 -8.46
N GLU A 82 7.40 -11.42 -7.48
CA GLU A 82 7.59 -12.78 -6.93
C GLU A 82 7.35 -13.84 -8.01
N LYS A 83 6.29 -13.69 -8.81
CA LYS A 83 6.00 -14.59 -9.93
C LYS A 83 7.12 -14.59 -10.99
N ILE A 84 7.65 -13.40 -11.33
CA ILE A 84 8.78 -13.30 -12.26
C ILE A 84 10.00 -14.03 -11.69
N LYS A 85 10.34 -13.80 -10.42
CA LYS A 85 11.48 -14.47 -9.77
C LYS A 85 11.36 -15.99 -9.82
N LEU A 86 10.18 -16.54 -9.51
CA LEU A 86 9.94 -17.98 -9.58
C LEU A 86 10.18 -18.54 -10.99
N LEU A 87 9.66 -17.86 -12.02
CA LEU A 87 9.81 -18.28 -13.40
C LEU A 87 11.26 -18.19 -13.89
N THR A 88 12.01 -17.17 -13.47
CA THR A 88 13.42 -17.01 -13.86
C THR A 88 14.34 -17.98 -13.13
N SER A 89 14.04 -18.34 -11.87
CA SER A 89 14.83 -19.31 -11.11
C SER A 89 14.63 -20.75 -11.57
N GLN A 90 13.48 -21.08 -12.17
CA GLN A 90 13.24 -22.41 -12.76
C GLN A 90 14.00 -22.60 -14.08
N LYS A 91 14.17 -21.54 -14.89
CA LYS A 91 14.92 -21.65 -16.15
C LYS A 91 16.40 -21.94 -15.98
N SER A 92 17.02 -21.62 -14.84
CA SER A 92 18.43 -21.93 -14.60
C SER A 92 18.72 -23.41 -14.32
N THR A 93 17.70 -24.24 -14.10
CA THR A 93 17.88 -25.69 -13.84
C THR A 93 17.64 -26.57 -15.06
N ASP A 94 17.10 -26.02 -16.15
CA ASP A 94 16.68 -26.79 -17.33
C ASP A 94 17.68 -26.71 -18.51
N GLU A 95 18.82 -26.02 -18.34
CA GLU A 95 19.89 -25.88 -19.36
C GLU A 95 21.13 -26.77 -19.11
N CYS A 96 20.99 -27.88 -18.38
CA CYS A 96 22.05 -28.90 -18.22
C CYS A 96 21.81 -30.15 -19.07
#